data_AF-A0A0J6GBV7-F1
#
_entry.id   AF-A0A0J6GBV7-F1
#
_cell.length_a   1.000
_cell.length_b   1.000
_cell.length_c   1.000
_cell.angle_alpha   90.00
_cell.angle_beta   90.00
_cell.angle_gamma   90.00
#
_symmetry.space_group_name_H-M   'P 1'
#
loop_
_entity.id
_entity.type
_entity.pdbx_description
1 polymer ?
#
loop_
_entity_poly.entity_id
_entity_poly.type
_entity_poly.pdbx_seq_one_letter_code
_entity_poly.pdbx_strand_id
1 'polypeptide(L)'
;FLKQTVAHEVAHLIAHQLFGERIQPHGEEWQLIMRGVYELPPDRCHTYEIKRRQVKRYIYRCPCADSDFPFSAQRHGLVNQGRRYLCRRCRQTLV
;
A
#
# COMPACT_ATOMS: atom_id res chain seq x y z
N PHE A 1 20.86 -6.49 1.34
CA PHE A 1 19.46 -6.72 1.75
C PHE A 1 19.19 -6.22 3.18
N LEU A 2 19.52 -6.96 4.25
CA LEU A 2 19.28 -6.51 5.64
C LEU A 2 19.92 -5.15 5.94
N LYS A 3 21.13 -4.92 5.40
CA LYS A 3 21.81 -3.62 5.45
C LYS A 3 20.91 -2.48 4.94
N GLN A 4 20.19 -2.68 3.85
CA GLN A 4 19.30 -1.69 3.25
C GLN A 4 18.02 -1.51 4.08
N THR A 5 17.36 -2.60 4.46
CA THR A 5 16.06 -2.54 5.11
C THR A 5 16.17 -2.03 6.55
N VAL A 6 17.17 -2.48 7.31
CA VAL A 6 17.38 -1.96 8.67
C VAL A 6 17.72 -0.47 8.62
N ALA A 7 18.60 -0.04 7.73
CA ALA A 7 18.90 1.37 7.54
C ALA A 7 17.66 2.18 7.12
N HIS A 8 16.83 1.66 6.21
CA HIS A 8 15.59 2.31 5.76
C HIS A 8 14.64 2.59 6.94
N GLU A 9 14.34 1.57 7.74
CA GLU A 9 13.42 1.70 8.87
C GLU A 9 14.00 2.58 9.98
N VAL A 10 15.29 2.43 10.30
CA VAL A 10 15.93 3.27 11.33
C VAL A 10 16.07 4.72 10.87
N ALA A 11 16.31 4.97 9.58
CA ALA A 11 16.34 6.32 9.04
C ALA A 11 14.99 7.03 9.19
N HIS A 12 13.84 6.33 9.11
CA HIS A 12 12.53 6.93 9.45
C HIS A 12 12.49 7.40 10.90
N LEU A 13 12.96 6.56 11.83
CA LEU A 13 12.97 6.89 13.26
C LEU A 13 13.88 8.09 13.54
N ILE A 14 15.08 8.10 12.97
CA ILE A 14 16.03 9.21 13.13
C ILE A 14 15.47 10.49 12.50
N ALA A 15 14.93 10.42 11.29
CA ALA A 15 14.38 11.59 10.60
C ALA A 15 13.22 12.19 11.41
N HIS A 16 12.31 11.35 11.89
CA HIS A 16 11.22 11.78 12.75
C HIS A 16 11.70 12.46 14.03
N GLN A 17 12.70 11.87 14.70
CA GLN A 17 13.23 12.41 15.96
C GLN A 17 13.95 13.76 15.78
N LEU A 18 14.64 13.96 14.66
CA LEU A 18 15.43 15.17 14.40
C LEU A 18 14.62 16.30 13.76
N PHE A 19 13.64 15.96 12.91
CA PHE A 19 12.95 16.94 12.06
C PHE A 19 11.43 17.01 12.33
N GLY A 20 10.89 16.12 13.17
CA GLY A 20 9.50 16.15 13.63
C GLY A 20 8.50 15.44 12.71
N GLU A 21 7.25 15.39 13.16
CA GLU A 21 6.16 14.60 12.56
C GLU A 21 5.70 15.06 11.16
N ARG A 22 6.06 16.27 10.74
CA ARG A 22 5.55 16.89 9.49
C ARG A 22 6.37 16.56 8.25
N ILE A 23 7.50 15.86 8.40
CA ILE A 23 8.36 15.50 7.27
C ILE A 23 7.68 14.48 6.36
N GLN A 24 8.10 14.47 5.09
CA GLN A 24 7.70 13.40 4.18
C GLN A 24 8.44 12.10 4.58
N PRO A 25 7.79 10.93 4.62
CA PRO A 25 8.43 9.68 5.03
C PRO A 25 9.73 9.38 4.28
N HIS A 26 9.76 9.61 2.97
CA HIS A 26 10.97 9.44 2.15
C HIS A 26 11.49 10.77 1.58
N GLY A 27 11.29 11.86 2.34
CA GLY A 27 11.69 13.23 2.02
C GLY A 27 13.19 13.50 2.10
N GLU A 28 13.59 14.75 1.93
CA GLU A 28 15.01 15.15 1.93
C GLU A 28 15.73 14.75 3.22
N GLU A 29 15.07 14.93 4.36
CA GLU A 29 15.59 14.60 5.69
C GLU A 29 15.95 13.11 5.81
N TRP A 30 15.04 12.24 5.39
CA TRP A 30 15.27 10.80 5.36
C TRP A 30 16.38 10.43 4.36
N GLN A 31 16.38 11.04 3.17
CA GLN A 31 17.41 10.77 2.15
C GLN A 31 18.81 11.23 2.58
N LEU A 32 18.91 12.31 3.35
CA LEU A 32 20.15 12.80 3.93
C LEU A 32 20.74 11.78 4.90
N ILE A 33 19.91 11.15 5.74
CA ILE A 33 20.35 10.09 6.66
C ILE A 33 20.79 8.84 5.87
N MET A 34 20.01 8.42 4.88
CA MET A 34 20.36 7.26 4.05
C MET A 34 21.73 7.42 3.38
N ARG A 35 21.98 8.59 2.76
CA ARG A 35 23.25 8.84 2.03
C ARG A 35 24.40 9.24 2.96
N GLY A 36 24.14 10.05 3.97
CA GLY A 36 25.17 10.67 4.80
C GLY A 36 25.59 9.85 6.02
N VAL A 37 24.68 9.07 6.59
CA VAL A 37 24.97 8.23 7.78
C VAL A 37 25.19 6.79 7.38
N TYR A 38 24.29 6.24 6.58
CA TYR A 38 24.35 4.82 6.19
C TYR A 38 25.15 4.57 4.92
N GLU A 39 25.45 5.62 4.15
CA GLU A 39 26.13 5.53 2.85
C GLU A 39 25.41 4.56 1.89
N LEU A 40 24.09 4.58 1.92
CA LEU A 40 23.22 3.75 1.11
C LEU A 40 22.39 4.59 0.15
N PRO A 41 22.05 4.04 -1.05
CA PRO A 41 21.07 4.68 -1.90
C PRO A 41 19.73 4.78 -1.15
N PRO A 42 18.97 5.86 -1.35
CA PRO A 42 17.68 6.07 -0.69
C PRO A 42 16.56 5.25 -1.37
N ASP A 43 16.75 3.94 -1.47
CA ASP A 43 15.77 3.04 -2.08
C ASP A 43 14.53 2.94 -1.20
N ARG A 44 13.39 3.33 -1.78
CA ARG A 44 12.10 3.35 -1.09
C ARG A 44 11.50 1.97 -0.91
N CYS A 45 11.76 1.08 -1.86
CA CYS A 45 11.17 -0.24 -1.93
C CYS A 45 12.25 -1.31 -1.82
N HIS A 46 11.96 -2.35 -1.03
CA HIS A 46 12.76 -3.57 -1.04
C HIS A 46 12.24 -4.55 -2.10
N THR A 47 13.09 -5.48 -2.54
CA THR A 47 12.77 -6.50 -3.55
C THR A 47 12.72 -7.92 -2.97
N TYR A 48 12.20 -8.07 -1.74
CA TYR A 48 12.03 -9.41 -1.15
C TYR A 48 11.22 -10.32 -2.08
N GLU A 49 11.78 -11.49 -2.39
CA GLU A 49 11.01 -12.57 -2.95
C GLU A 49 10.07 -13.12 -1.87
N ILE A 50 8.80 -12.81 -2.01
CA ILE A 50 7.74 -13.37 -1.17
C ILE A 50 6.89 -14.32 -1.99
N LYS A 51 6.53 -15.48 -1.39
CA LYS A 51 5.50 -16.34 -1.98
C LYS A 51 4.22 -15.53 -2.08
N ARG A 52 3.75 -15.31 -3.32
CA ARG A 52 2.48 -14.62 -3.56
C ARG A 52 1.38 -15.40 -2.86
N ARG A 53 0.73 -14.77 -1.88
CA ARG A 53 -0.43 -15.35 -1.19
C ARG A 53 -1.52 -15.60 -2.22
N GLN A 54 -2.16 -16.77 -2.16
CA GLN A 54 -3.40 -17.00 -2.91
C GLN A 54 -4.48 -16.06 -2.37
N VAL A 55 -4.99 -15.18 -3.24
CA VAL A 55 -6.00 -14.19 -2.86
C VAL A 55 -7.37 -14.70 -3.29
N LYS A 56 -8.25 -14.95 -2.33
CA LYS A 56 -9.67 -15.19 -2.60
C LYS A 56 -10.29 -13.92 -3.18
N ARG A 57 -10.93 -14.04 -4.34
CA ARG A 57 -11.73 -12.98 -4.95
C ARG A 57 -13.20 -13.26 -4.73
N TYR A 58 -13.94 -12.22 -4.38
CA TYR A 58 -15.39 -12.26 -4.23
C TYR A 58 -15.97 -11.61 -5.48
N ILE A 59 -16.70 -12.37 -6.28
CA ILE A 59 -17.25 -11.86 -7.55
C ILE A 59 -18.57 -11.16 -7.24
N TYR A 60 -18.57 -9.84 -7.43
CA TYR A 60 -19.77 -9.01 -7.42
C TYR A 60 -20.24 -8.78 -8.84
N ARG A 61 -21.54 -8.75 -9.06
CA ARG A 61 -22.16 -8.66 -10.38
C ARG A 61 -23.03 -7.43 -10.53
N CYS A 62 -23.23 -7.08 -11.78
CA CYS A 62 -24.16 -6.08 -12.24
C CYS A 62 -25.07 -6.71 -13.31
N PRO A 63 -26.32 -6.25 -13.49
CA PRO A 63 -27.17 -6.67 -14.62
C PRO A 63 -26.62 -6.30 -16.00
N CYS A 64 -25.60 -5.46 -16.08
CA CYS A 64 -24.89 -5.22 -17.34
C CYS A 64 -24.23 -6.52 -17.84
N ALA A 65 -24.24 -6.74 -19.16
CA ALA A 65 -23.51 -7.86 -19.76
C ALA A 65 -22.01 -7.83 -19.39
N ASP A 66 -21.41 -9.01 -19.23
CA ASP A 66 -19.99 -9.24 -18.95
C ASP A 66 -19.42 -8.44 -17.77
N SER A 67 -20.24 -8.24 -16.73
CA SER A 67 -19.92 -7.34 -15.63
C SER A 67 -19.62 -8.06 -14.32
N ASP A 68 -18.56 -8.88 -14.33
CA ASP A 68 -17.98 -9.47 -13.12
C ASP A 68 -16.93 -8.53 -12.51
N PHE A 69 -17.10 -8.21 -11.22
CA PHE A 69 -16.23 -7.32 -10.46
C PHE A 69 -15.54 -8.07 -9.33
N PRO A 70 -14.26 -8.47 -9.49
CA PRO A 70 -13.54 -9.19 -8.45
C PRO A 70 -13.14 -8.27 -7.30
N PHE A 71 -13.81 -8.41 -6.16
CA PHE A 71 -13.49 -7.68 -4.94
C PHE A 71 -12.41 -8.41 -4.13
N SER A 72 -11.54 -7.63 -3.48
CA SER A 72 -10.65 -8.14 -2.44
C SER A 72 -11.45 -8.49 -1.19
N ALA A 73 -10.86 -9.28 -0.29
CA ALA A 73 -11.45 -9.56 1.02
C ALA A 73 -11.77 -8.26 1.80
N GLN A 74 -10.94 -7.22 1.67
CA GLN A 74 -11.20 -5.91 2.27
C GLN A 74 -12.47 -5.26 1.70
N ARG A 75 -12.61 -5.19 0.37
CA ARG A 75 -13.82 -4.61 -0.25
C ARG A 75 -15.08 -5.41 0.12
N HIS A 76 -14.99 -6.74 0.12
CA HIS A 76 -16.08 -7.59 0.58
C HIS A 76 -16.45 -7.32 2.04
N GLY A 77 -15.46 -7.19 2.94
CA GLY A 77 -15.67 -6.80 4.33
C GLY A 77 -16.34 -5.43 4.48
N LEU A 78 -15.96 -4.45 3.67
CA LEU A 78 -16.63 -3.15 3.64
C LEU A 78 -18.09 -3.26 3.18
N VAL A 79 -18.40 -4.12 2.20
CA VAL A 79 -19.79 -4.37 1.80
C VAL A 79 -20.59 -4.97 2.95
N ASN A 80 -20.01 -5.92 3.69
CA ASN A 80 -20.65 -6.50 4.88
C ASN A 80 -20.88 -5.47 6.00
N GLN A 81 -20.10 -4.37 6.01
CA GLN A 81 -20.29 -3.21 6.89
C GLN A 81 -21.26 -2.16 6.30
N GLY A 82 -21.90 -2.44 5.17
CA GLY A 82 -22.90 -1.56 4.54
C GLY A 82 -22.35 -0.64 3.44
N ARG A 83 -21.05 -0.71 3.10
CA ARG A 83 -20.50 0.06 1.98
C ARG A 83 -21.11 -0.42 0.67
N ARG A 84 -21.70 0.50 -0.10
CA ARG A 84 -22.22 0.21 -1.44
C ARG A 84 -21.21 0.63 -2.50
N TYR A 85 -21.00 -0.25 -3.49
CA TYR A 85 -20.22 0.06 -4.68
C TYR A 85 -21.16 0.08 -5.88
N LEU A 86 -21.01 1.07 -6.75
CA LEU A 86 -21.87 1.25 -7.91
C LEU A 86 -21.16 0.85 -9.20
N CYS A 87 -21.90 0.24 -10.11
CA CYS A 87 -21.45 0.02 -11.48
C CYS A 87 -21.20 1.37 -12.17
N ARG A 88 -20.05 1.53 -12.84
CA ARG A 88 -19.73 2.77 -13.57
C ARG A 88 -20.64 3.02 -14.77
N ARG A 89 -21.29 1.97 -15.31
CA ARG A 89 -22.16 2.05 -16.49
C ARG A 89 -23.60 2.39 -16.13
N CYS A 90 -24.26 1.55 -15.33
CA CYS A 90 -25.68 1.72 -15.00
C CYS A 90 -25.93 2.39 -13.64
N ARG A 91 -24.89 2.66 -12.85
CA ARG A 91 -24.97 3.21 -11.48
C ARG A 91 -25.74 2.36 -10.47
N GLN A 92 -26.12 1.13 -10.81
CA GLN A 92 -26.73 0.19 -9.86
C GLN A 92 -25.69 -0.33 -8.87
N THR A 93 -26.17 -0.74 -7.69
CA THR A 93 -25.31 -1.34 -6.66
C THR A 93 -24.84 -2.72 -7.12
N LEU A 94 -23.55 -2.98 -6.97
CA LEU A 94 -22.94 -4.28 -7.24
C LEU A 94 -23.34 -5.26 -6.14
N VAL A 95 -23.75 -6.48 -6.52
CA VAL A 95 -24.26 -7.53 -5.61
C VAL A 95 -23.50 -8.83 -5.72
#